data_AF-A0A5E4R2E5-F1
#
_entry.id   AF-A0A5E4R2E5-F1
#
_cell.length_a   1.000
_cell.length_b   1.000
_cell.length_c   1.000
_cell.angle_alpha   90.00
_cell.angle_beta   90.00
_cell.angle_gamma   90.00
#
_symmetry.space_group_name_H-M   'P 1'
#
loop_
_entity.id
_entity.type
_entity.pdbx_description
1 polymer ?
#
loop_
_entity_poly.entity_id
_entity_poly.type
_entity_poly.pdbx_seq_one_letter_code
_entity_poly.pdbx_strand_id
1 'polypeptide(L)'
;MSLHKNRIKAFQEVLNMEHIDMSTLQSLAFNGIPEEKGLRSIVWKVLLYYIPTRKQDRQSTLLKKRQLYKQLIDEIIVLPGGPSDHPLSVSPGSSWSKYFKDNEVLLQIDKDVRRLCPEISFFQSATEYPCEEVSYLF
;
A
#
# COMPACT_ATOMS: atom_id res chain seq x y z
N MET A 1 -12.03 8.66 -34.38
CA MET A 1 -11.81 7.92 -33.10
C MET A 1 -12.63 8.59 -32.01
N SER A 2 -13.25 7.86 -31.09
CA SER A 2 -14.06 8.47 -30.02
C SER A 2 -13.19 9.28 -29.04
N LEU A 3 -13.73 10.35 -28.46
CA LEU A 3 -13.04 11.22 -27.49
C LEU A 3 -12.39 10.43 -26.35
N HIS A 4 -13.09 9.38 -25.87
CA HIS A 4 -12.59 8.48 -24.83
C HIS A 4 -11.33 7.71 -25.25
N LYS A 5 -11.32 7.15 -26.47
CA LYS A 5 -10.15 6.43 -27.00
C LYS A 5 -8.94 7.35 -27.16
N ASN A 6 -9.17 8.60 -27.58
CA ASN A 6 -8.11 9.61 -27.69
C ASN A 6 -7.52 9.94 -26.30
N ARG A 7 -8.38 10.06 -25.28
CA ARG A 7 -7.95 10.33 -23.91
C ARG A 7 -7.09 9.20 -23.34
N ILE A 8 -7.48 7.95 -23.55
CA ILE A 8 -6.66 6.79 -23.15
C ILE A 8 -5.30 6.82 -23.84
N LYS A 9 -5.28 7.12 -25.15
CA LYS A 9 -4.04 7.22 -25.93
C LYS A 9 -3.11 8.30 -25.37
N ALA A 10 -3.64 9.48 -25.01
CA ALA A 10 -2.87 10.56 -24.40
C ALA A 10 -2.21 10.16 -23.07
N PHE A 11 -2.93 9.45 -22.19
CA PHE A 11 -2.32 8.91 -20.96
C PHE A 11 -1.22 7.89 -21.27
N GLN A 12 -1.45 6.98 -22.21
CA GLN A 12 -0.46 5.97 -22.59
C GLN A 12 0.81 6.62 -23.17
N GLU A 13 0.68 7.67 -23.97
CA GLU A 13 1.81 8.41 -24.55
C GLU A 13 2.64 9.06 -23.44
N VAL A 14 2.02 9.79 -22.51
CA VAL A 14 2.73 10.43 -21.39
C VAL A 14 3.40 9.40 -20.48
N LEU A 15 2.71 8.32 -20.13
CA LEU A 15 3.27 7.25 -19.29
C LEU A 15 4.42 6.49 -19.99
N ASN A 16 4.45 6.52 -21.33
CA ASN A 16 5.47 5.86 -22.13
C ASN A 16 6.75 6.67 -22.34
N MET A 17 6.77 7.95 -21.98
CA MET A 17 7.97 8.76 -22.01
C MET A 17 9.05 8.21 -21.06
N GLU A 18 10.32 8.37 -21.43
CA GLU A 18 11.46 8.01 -20.57
C GLU A 18 11.44 8.78 -19.25
N HIS A 19 11.05 10.05 -19.33
CA HIS A 19 10.78 10.92 -18.21
C HIS A 19 9.33 11.43 -18.31
N ILE A 20 8.49 11.06 -17.35
CA ILE A 20 7.12 11.58 -17.28
C ILE A 20 7.15 13.06 -16.94
N ASP A 21 6.51 13.89 -17.77
CA ASP A 21 6.18 15.26 -17.40
C ASP A 21 4.99 15.28 -16.43
N MET A 22 5.27 15.66 -15.18
CA MET A 22 4.27 15.76 -14.12
C MET A 22 3.21 16.80 -14.42
N SER A 23 3.55 17.93 -15.04
CA SER A 23 2.60 19.01 -15.33
C SER A 23 1.53 18.53 -16.31
N THR A 24 1.99 17.91 -17.41
CA THR A 24 1.09 17.31 -18.40
C THR A 24 0.24 16.18 -17.78
N LEU A 25 0.84 15.30 -16.98
CA LEU A 25 0.10 14.21 -16.34
C LEU A 25 -0.99 14.71 -15.39
N GLN A 26 -0.68 15.72 -14.57
CA GLN A 26 -1.64 16.35 -13.65
C GLN A 26 -2.78 17.03 -14.40
N SER A 27 -2.47 17.78 -15.47
CA SER A 27 -3.48 18.42 -16.32
C SER A 27 -4.43 17.40 -16.94
N LEU A 28 -3.90 16.28 -17.46
CA LEU A 28 -4.72 15.19 -18.00
C LEU A 28 -5.58 14.50 -16.94
N ALA A 29 -5.04 14.29 -15.74
CA ALA A 29 -5.71 13.62 -14.63
C ALA A 29 -6.75 14.49 -13.91
N PHE A 30 -6.71 15.82 -14.07
CA PHE A 30 -7.58 16.76 -13.36
C PHE A 30 -9.07 16.47 -13.57
N ASN A 31 -9.46 16.12 -14.80
CA ASN A 31 -10.84 15.77 -15.14
C ASN A 31 -11.15 14.28 -14.92
N GLY A 32 -10.33 13.58 -14.14
CA GLY A 32 -10.43 12.14 -13.88
C GLY A 32 -9.49 11.28 -14.75
N ILE A 33 -9.36 10.01 -14.35
CA ILE A 33 -8.51 9.01 -15.01
C ILE A 33 -9.40 7.85 -15.49
N PRO A 34 -9.31 7.43 -16.76
CA PRO A 34 -10.02 6.27 -17.27
C PRO A 34 -9.72 4.98 -16.49
N GLU A 35 -10.71 4.12 -16.33
CA GLU A 35 -10.59 2.84 -15.58
C GLU A 35 -9.92 1.74 -16.40
N GLU A 36 -10.00 1.85 -17.71
CA GLU A 36 -9.51 0.85 -18.64
C GLU A 36 -7.98 0.73 -18.63
N LYS A 37 -7.50 -0.47 -18.98
CA LYS A 37 -6.07 -0.79 -19.13
C LYS A 37 -5.21 -0.54 -17.89
N GLY A 38 -5.81 -0.45 -16.69
CA GLY A 38 -5.09 -0.24 -15.43
C GLY A 38 -4.44 1.14 -15.31
N LEU A 39 -4.88 2.13 -16.10
CA LEU A 39 -4.30 3.47 -16.11
C LEU A 39 -4.34 4.12 -14.72
N ARG A 40 -5.48 4.03 -14.01
CA ARG A 40 -5.63 4.59 -12.66
C ARG A 40 -4.55 4.10 -11.70
N SER A 41 -4.23 2.82 -11.71
CA SER A 41 -3.19 2.24 -10.84
C SER A 41 -1.81 2.86 -11.10
N ILE A 42 -1.43 3.03 -12.37
CA ILE A 42 -0.11 3.57 -12.72
C ILE A 42 -0.07 5.08 -12.46
N VAL A 43 -1.09 5.81 -12.91
CA VAL A 43 -1.15 7.27 -12.76
C VAL A 43 -1.14 7.67 -11.28
N TRP A 44 -1.91 7.00 -10.42
CA TRP A 44 -1.87 7.27 -8.97
C TRP A 44 -0.50 7.01 -8.37
N LYS A 45 0.19 5.92 -8.75
CA LYS A 45 1.56 5.65 -8.26
C LYS A 45 2.54 6.77 -8.64
N VAL A 46 2.37 7.39 -9.81
CA VAL A 46 3.20 8.53 -10.22
C VAL A 46 2.81 9.80 -9.46
N LEU A 47 1.51 10.13 -9.42
CA LEU A 47 1.00 11.35 -8.78
C LEU A 47 1.25 11.39 -7.27
N LEU A 48 1.24 10.23 -6.60
CA LEU A 48 1.57 10.09 -5.18
C LEU A 48 3.08 9.92 -4.93
N TYR A 49 3.91 10.12 -5.96
CA TYR A 49 5.37 10.00 -5.89
C TYR A 49 5.87 8.62 -5.40
N TYR A 50 5.05 7.58 -5.56
CA TYR A 50 5.42 6.22 -5.19
C TYR A 50 6.42 5.61 -6.17
N ILE A 51 6.25 5.88 -7.47
CA ILE A 51 7.23 5.54 -8.51
C ILE A 51 7.87 6.80 -9.09
N PRO A 52 9.17 6.77 -9.43
CA PRO A 52 9.85 7.90 -10.04
C PRO A 52 9.33 8.18 -11.45
N THR A 53 9.43 9.45 -11.87
CA THR A 53 9.07 9.91 -13.21
C THR A 53 9.96 9.29 -14.29
N ARG A 54 11.26 9.10 -13.98
CA ARG A 54 12.25 8.39 -14.80
C ARG A 54 11.97 6.89 -14.82
N LYS A 55 11.78 6.33 -16.01
CA LYS A 55 11.46 4.90 -16.19
C LYS A 55 12.56 3.96 -15.69
N GLN A 56 13.83 4.28 -15.96
CA GLN A 56 14.98 3.46 -15.57
C GLN A 56 15.06 3.24 -14.05
N ASP A 57 14.60 4.20 -13.25
CA ASP A 57 14.70 4.15 -11.79
C ASP A 57 13.51 3.42 -11.13
N ARG A 58 12.46 3.09 -11.90
CA ARG A 58 11.23 2.51 -11.34
C ARG A 58 11.45 1.12 -10.75
N GLN A 59 12.14 0.26 -11.49
CA GLN A 59 12.34 -1.12 -11.06
C GLN A 59 13.17 -1.19 -9.78
N SER A 60 14.28 -0.46 -9.72
CA SER A 60 15.15 -0.41 -8.54
C SER A 60 14.43 0.20 -7.33
N THR A 61 13.64 1.27 -7.53
CA THR A 61 12.85 1.90 -6.47
C THR A 61 11.76 0.97 -5.93
N LEU A 62 11.03 0.28 -6.81
CA LEU A 62 9.99 -0.67 -6.41
C LEU A 62 10.57 -1.85 -5.62
N LEU A 63 11.72 -2.39 -6.04
CA LEU A 63 12.40 -3.45 -5.30
C LEU A 63 12.80 -2.97 -3.89
N LYS A 64 13.45 -1.82 -3.78
CA LYS A 64 13.84 -1.24 -2.48
C LYS A 64 12.63 -0.98 -1.58
N LYS A 65 11.54 -0.39 -2.10
CA LYS A 65 10.33 -0.12 -1.31
C LYS A 65 9.65 -1.40 -0.84
N ARG A 66 9.59 -2.44 -1.68
CA ARG A 66 9.02 -3.75 -1.28
C ARG A 66 9.88 -4.45 -0.23
N GLN A 67 11.20 -4.37 -0.36
CA GLN A 67 12.12 -4.92 0.64
C GLN A 67 12.00 -4.18 1.98
N LEU A 68 11.93 -2.84 1.95
CA LEU A 68 11.70 -2.03 3.15
C LEU A 68 10.37 -2.41 3.82
N TYR A 69 9.30 -2.59 3.06
CA TYR A 69 8.02 -3.03 3.62
C TYR A 69 8.14 -4.37 4.35
N LYS A 70 8.86 -5.35 3.78
CA LYS A 70 9.11 -6.64 4.46
C LYS A 70 9.91 -6.46 5.76
N GLN A 71 10.96 -5.63 5.74
CA GLN A 71 11.74 -5.32 6.94
C GLN A 71 10.88 -4.67 8.03
N LEU A 72 9.99 -3.75 7.66
CA LEU A 72 9.07 -3.12 8.61
C LEU A 72 8.08 -4.12 9.21
N ILE A 73 7.61 -5.11 8.44
CA ILE A 73 6.78 -6.19 8.98
C ILE A 73 7.55 -6.93 10.09
N ASP A 74 8.79 -7.34 9.82
CA ASP A 74 9.62 -8.08 10.77
C ASP A 74 9.93 -7.26 12.04
N GLU A 75 10.07 -5.94 11.92
CA GLU A 75 10.35 -5.04 13.05
C GLU A 75 9.11 -4.71 13.90
N ILE A 76 7.95 -4.57 13.25
CA ILE A 76 6.71 -4.15 13.90
C ILE A 76 6.01 -5.35 14.56
N ILE A 77 5.98 -6.51 13.91
CA ILE A 77 5.33 -7.70 14.45
C ILE A 77 6.28 -8.40 15.42
N VAL A 78 6.21 -8.03 16.69
CA VAL A 78 7.00 -8.66 17.75
C VAL A 78 6.21 -9.81 18.37
N LEU A 79 6.68 -11.04 18.18
CA LEU A 79 6.22 -12.17 18.98
C LEU A 79 6.89 -12.10 20.37
N PRO A 80 6.11 -12.07 21.47
CA PRO A 80 6.67 -12.04 22.81
C PRO A 80 7.27 -13.41 23.16
N GLY A 81 8.36 -13.43 23.93
CA GLY A 81 8.96 -14.69 24.38
C GLY A 81 10.48 -14.69 24.48
N GLY A 82 11.02 -13.92 25.42
CA GLY A 82 12.39 -14.11 25.90
C GLY A 82 12.44 -15.01 27.14
N PRO A 83 13.53 -15.73 27.42
CA PRO A 83 13.63 -16.69 28.54
C PRO A 83 13.45 -16.07 29.93
N SER A 84 13.50 -14.74 30.06
CA SER A 84 13.40 -13.99 31.32
C SER A 84 12.26 -12.96 31.36
N ASP A 85 11.45 -12.85 30.31
CA ASP A 85 10.39 -11.84 30.21
C ASP A 85 9.01 -12.43 30.53
N HIS A 86 8.30 -11.81 31.47
CA HIS A 86 7.04 -12.31 32.00
C HIS A 86 5.83 -11.63 31.33
N PRO A 87 4.75 -12.36 31.01
CA PRO A 87 3.53 -11.82 30.39
C PRO A 87 2.94 -10.59 31.08
N LEU A 88 3.01 -10.54 32.41
CA LEU A 88 2.47 -9.42 33.20
C LEU A 88 3.51 -8.33 33.51
N SER A 89 4.68 -8.35 32.86
CA SER A 89 5.72 -7.35 33.08
C SER A 89 5.27 -6.00 32.52
N VAL A 90 5.28 -4.98 33.38
CA VAL A 90 5.01 -3.57 33.02
C VAL A 90 6.29 -2.79 32.74
N SER A 91 7.44 -3.46 32.75
CA SER A 91 8.72 -2.81 32.52
C SER A 91 8.79 -2.25 31.09
N PRO A 92 9.37 -1.05 30.88
CA PRO A 92 9.45 -0.44 29.54
C PRO A 92 10.22 -1.28 28.51
N GLY A 93 11.07 -2.20 28.94
CA GLY A 93 11.83 -3.13 28.08
C GLY A 93 11.16 -4.48 27.85
N SER A 94 9.95 -4.71 28.39
CA SER A 94 9.24 -5.98 28.21
C SER A 94 8.64 -6.09 26.81
N SER A 95 8.97 -7.18 26.13
CA SER A 95 8.35 -7.60 24.87
C SER A 95 6.86 -7.87 25.03
N TRP A 96 6.46 -8.41 26.19
CA TRP A 96 5.05 -8.63 26.53
C TRP A 96 4.27 -7.32 26.68
N SER A 97 4.83 -6.31 27.36
CA SER A 97 4.18 -5.00 27.47
C SER A 97 3.95 -4.35 26.11
N LYS A 98 4.94 -4.44 25.20
CA LYS A 98 4.80 -3.96 23.82
C LYS A 98 3.74 -4.75 23.06
N TYR A 99 3.79 -6.09 23.11
CA TYR A 99 2.82 -6.97 22.45
C TYR A 99 1.37 -6.65 22.84
N PHE A 100 1.07 -6.46 24.13
CA PHE A 100 -0.31 -6.15 24.55
C PHE A 100 -0.78 -4.79 24.03
N LYS A 101 0.07 -3.76 24.06
CA LYS A 101 -0.25 -2.44 23.50
C LYS A 101 -0.49 -2.50 21.99
N ASP A 102 0.36 -3.24 21.28
CA ASP A 102 0.21 -3.41 19.83
C ASP A 102 -1.10 -4.16 19.51
N ASN A 103 -1.48 -5.17 20.29
CA ASN A 103 -2.77 -5.86 20.13
C ASN A 103 -3.99 -4.99 20.41
N GLU A 104 -3.92 -4.04 21.36
CA GLU A 104 -5.00 -3.09 21.57
C GLU A 104 -5.22 -2.22 20.33
N VAL A 105 -4.14 -1.79 19.67
CA VAL A 105 -4.20 -1.03 18.41
C VAL A 105 -4.74 -1.91 17.28
N LEU A 106 -4.23 -3.14 17.13
CA LEU A 106 -4.70 -4.09 16.11
C LEU A 106 -6.20 -4.38 16.25
N LEU A 107 -6.70 -4.53 17.48
CA LEU A 107 -8.13 -4.75 17.74
C LEU A 107 -8.99 -3.56 17.28
N GLN A 108 -8.49 -2.32 17.39
CA GLN A 108 -9.21 -1.16 16.87
C GLN A 108 -9.20 -1.13 15.33
N ILE A 109 -8.03 -1.40 14.73
CA ILE A 109 -7.89 -1.50 13.26
C ILE A 109 -8.88 -2.53 12.72
N ASP A 110 -8.92 -3.72 13.31
CA ASP A 110 -9.83 -4.79 12.92
C ASP A 110 -11.31 -4.35 12.97
N LYS A 111 -11.73 -3.72 14.09
CA LYS A 111 -13.11 -3.20 14.22
C LYS A 111 -13.44 -2.15 13.17
N ASP A 112 -12.49 -1.31 12.79
CA ASP A 112 -12.69 -0.28 11.77
C ASP A 112 -12.73 -0.88 10.36
N VAL A 113 -11.87 -1.86 10.08
CA VAL A 113 -11.84 -2.58 8.80
C VAL A 113 -13.16 -3.31 8.55
N ARG A 114 -13.71 -4.03 9.53
CA ARG A 114 -15.01 -4.74 9.39
C ARG A 114 -16.18 -3.79 9.07
N ARG A 115 -16.09 -2.52 9.51
CA ARG A 115 -17.13 -1.51 9.30
C ARG A 115 -16.89 -0.64 8.06
N LEU A 116 -15.75 -0.79 7.38
CA LEU A 116 -15.39 0.03 6.23
C LEU A 116 -16.22 -0.36 5.00
N CYS A 117 -17.02 0.58 4.50
CA CYS A 117 -17.77 0.48 3.24
C CYS A 117 -18.51 -0.87 3.07
N PRO A 118 -19.44 -1.23 4.00
CA PRO A 118 -20.07 -2.56 4.03
C PRO A 118 -20.83 -2.92 2.75
N GLU A 119 -21.29 -1.92 2.01
CA GLU A 119 -22.02 -2.10 0.75
C GLU A 119 -21.14 -2.50 -0.44
N ILE A 120 -19.81 -2.43 -0.31
CA ILE A 120 -18.87 -2.71 -1.40
C ILE A 120 -18.22 -4.09 -1.18
N SER A 121 -18.54 -5.06 -2.04
CA SER A 121 -18.05 -6.44 -1.96
C SER A 121 -16.53 -6.59 -1.90
N PHE A 122 -15.80 -5.65 -2.51
CA PHE A 122 -14.33 -5.61 -2.49
C PHE A 122 -13.77 -5.58 -1.06
N PHE A 123 -14.42 -4.87 -0.12
CA PHE A 123 -13.94 -4.78 1.27
C PHE A 123 -14.42 -5.92 2.17
N GLN A 124 -15.34 -6.77 1.68
CA GLN A 124 -15.93 -7.87 2.43
C GLN A 124 -15.39 -9.24 1.99
N SER A 125 -14.68 -9.29 0.86
CA SER A 125 -14.13 -10.52 0.29
C SER A 125 -12.66 -10.66 0.66
N ALA A 126 -12.23 -11.89 0.95
CA ALA A 126 -10.81 -12.18 1.12
C ALA A 126 -10.04 -11.87 -0.18
N THR A 127 -8.88 -11.23 -0.05
CA THR A 127 -7.99 -11.01 -1.17
C THR A 127 -7.44 -12.34 -1.69
N GLU A 128 -7.32 -12.48 -3.01
CA GLU A 128 -6.62 -13.61 -3.64
C GLU A 128 -5.10 -13.56 -3.42
N TYR A 129 -4.58 -12.43 -2.91
CA TYR A 129 -3.16 -12.17 -2.71
C TYR A 129 -2.90 -11.70 -1.26
N PRO A 130 -3.08 -12.56 -0.25
CA PRO A 130 -2.81 -12.21 1.14
C PRO A 130 -1.31 -11.98 1.37
N CYS A 131 -0.97 -11.11 2.33
CA CYS A 131 0.39 -10.99 2.84
C CYS A 131 0.54 -11.97 3.99
N GLU A 132 1.05 -13.17 3.70
CA GLU A 132 1.15 -14.29 4.67
C GLU A 132 1.83 -13.89 5.97
N GLU A 133 2.80 -12.98 5.91
CA GLU A 133 3.54 -12.47 7.07
C GLU A 133 2.69 -11.64 8.05
N VAL A 134 1.48 -11.21 7.65
CA VAL A 134 0.57 -10.35 8.44
C VAL A 134 -0.83 -10.97 8.57
N SER A 135 -1.16 -11.99 7.76
CA SER A 135 -2.50 -12.61 7.72
C SER A 135 -2.97 -13.15 9.08
N TYR A 136 -2.06 -13.54 9.98
CA TYR A 136 -2.40 -14.06 11.31
C TYR A 136 -2.72 -12.98 12.36
N LEU A 137 -2.60 -11.69 12.01
CA LEU A 137 -2.92 -10.59 12.92
C LEU A 137 -4.42 -10.26 13.00
N PHE A 138 -5.25 -10.81 12.10
CA PHE A 138 -6.66 -10.44 11.93
C PHE A 138 -7.58 -11.67 11.87
#